data_AF-S2DP26-F1
#
_entry.id   AF-S2DP26-F1
#
_cell.length_a   1.000
_cell.length_b   1.000
_cell.length_c   1.000
_cell.angle_alpha   90.00
_cell.angle_beta   90.00
_cell.angle_gamma   90.00
#
_symmetry.space_group_name_H-M   'P 1'
#
loop_
_entity.id
_entity.type
_entity.pdbx_description
1 polymer ?
#
loop_
_entity_poly.entity_id
_entity_poly.type
_entity_poly.pdbx_seq_one_letter_code
_entity_poly.pdbx_strand_id
1 'polypeptide(L)' 'MVQKMKKKECPSCAMEVDKKEDFCPICNFEFPKRNPIYQWAAILLAIFFLLMFIL' A
#
# COMPACT_ATOMS: atom_id res chain seq x y z
N MET A 1 3.77 -14.38 14.31
CA MET A 1 4.81 -14.50 13.28
C MET A 1 4.17 -15.05 12.02
N VAL A 2 3.92 -14.23 10.99
CA VAL A 2 3.53 -14.73 9.65
C VAL A 2 4.49 -14.10 8.65
N GLN A 3 5.62 -14.77 8.45
CA GLN A 3 6.57 -14.52 7.38
C GLN A 3 6.00 -15.22 6.12
N LYS A 4 5.68 -14.48 5.06
CA LYS A 4 6.58 -14.30 3.91
C LYS A 4 6.67 -15.53 2.98
N MET A 5 5.58 -15.80 2.28
CA MET A 5 5.60 -16.12 0.85
C MET A 5 4.86 -14.95 0.18
N LYS A 6 5.30 -14.44 -0.97
CA LYS A 6 4.76 -13.20 -1.57
C LYS A 6 3.35 -13.38 -2.18
N LYS A 7 2.44 -14.07 -1.49
CA LYS A 7 1.05 -14.24 -1.86
C LYS A 7 0.18 -13.47 -0.86
N LYS A 8 -0.73 -12.66 -1.37
CA LYS A 8 -1.76 -11.94 -0.61
C LYS A 8 -3.09 -12.63 -0.86
N GLU A 9 -3.93 -12.77 0.14
CA GLU A 9 -5.31 -13.20 -0.06
C GLU A 9 -6.09 -12.02 -0.66
N CYS A 10 -6.82 -12.27 -1.73
CA CYS A 10 -7.68 -11.25 -2.29
C CYS A 10 -8.84 -10.97 -1.30
N PRO A 11 -9.06 -9.72 -0.85
CA PRO A 11 -10.10 -9.41 0.14
C PRO A 11 -11.53 -9.64 -0.39
N SER A 12 -11.69 -9.73 -1.72
CA SER A 12 -13.00 -9.90 -2.34
C SER A 12 -13.38 -11.36 -2.60
N CYS A 13 -12.41 -12.25 -2.90
CA CYS A 13 -12.67 -13.65 -3.24
C CYS A 13 -11.96 -14.66 -2.33
N ALA A 14 -11.21 -14.17 -1.34
CA ALA A 14 -10.42 -14.96 -0.38
C ALA A 14 -9.42 -15.94 -1.03
N MET A 15 -9.10 -15.76 -2.31
CA MET A 15 -8.20 -16.64 -3.03
C MET A 15 -6.76 -16.11 -2.96
N GLU A 16 -5.79 -17.02 -2.92
CA GLU A 16 -4.37 -16.68 -2.92
C GLU A 16 -3.95 -16.09 -4.26
N VAL A 17 -3.44 -14.87 -4.25
CA VAL A 17 -2.89 -14.20 -5.44
C VAL A 17 -1.51 -13.63 -5.16
N ASP A 18 -0.68 -13.51 -6.19
CA ASP A 18 0.64 -12.92 -6.03
C ASP A 18 0.57 -11.45 -5.62
N LYS A 19 1.47 -11.04 -4.73
CA LYS A 19 1.44 -9.68 -4.14
C LYS A 19 1.71 -8.58 -5.18
N LYS A 20 2.37 -8.94 -6.27
CA LYS A 20 2.73 -8.05 -7.39
C LYS A 20 1.60 -7.80 -8.37
N GLU A 21 0.55 -8.62 -8.35
CA GLU A 21 -0.56 -8.46 -9.29
C GLU A 21 -1.36 -7.21 -8.95
N ASP A 22 -1.58 -6.38 -9.95
CA ASP A 22 -2.37 -5.14 -9.86
C ASP A 22 -3.87 -5.44 -9.78
N PHE A 23 -4.27 -6.54 -10.41
CA PHE A 23 -5.62 -7.07 -10.44
C PHE A 23 -5.62 -8.53 -9.96
N CYS A 24 -6.70 -8.96 -9.32
CA CYS A 24 -6.91 -10.38 -9.01
C CYS A 24 -7.31 -11.11 -10.30
N PRO A 25 -6.60 -12.17 -10.77
CA PRO A 25 -6.93 -12.87 -12.00
C PRO A 25 -8.25 -13.67 -11.95
N ILE A 26 -8.86 -13.79 -10.77
CA ILE A 26 -10.07 -14.62 -10.56
C ILE A 26 -11.33 -13.75 -10.54
N CYS A 27 -11.32 -12.67 -9.74
CA CYS A 27 -12.48 -11.78 -9.57
C CYS A 27 -12.28 -10.39 -10.18
N ASN A 28 -11.12 -10.13 -10.79
CA ASN A 28 -10.77 -8.86 -11.41
C ASN A 28 -10.77 -7.66 -10.43
N PHE A 29 -10.57 -7.92 -9.13
CA PHE A 29 -10.47 -6.89 -8.10
C PHE A 29 -9.15 -6.10 -8.24
N GLU A 30 -9.26 -4.78 -8.34
CA GLU A 30 -8.12 -3.85 -8.43
C GLU A 30 -7.50 -3.63 -7.05
N PHE A 31 -6.21 -3.97 -6.91
CA PHE A 31 -5.49 -3.74 -5.67
C PHE A 31 -5.03 -2.28 -5.59
N PRO A 32 -5.27 -1.59 -4.46
CA PRO A 32 -4.82 -0.21 -4.30
C PRO A 32 -3.29 -0.15 -4.30
N LYS A 33 -2.72 0.42 -5.38
CA LYS A 33 -1.29 0.74 -5.44
C LYS A 33 -1.00 1.93 -4.54
N ARG A 34 -0.29 1.68 -3.44
CA ARG A 34 0.30 2.76 -2.64
C ARG A 34 1.49 3.32 -3.40
N ASN A 35 1.32 4.44 -4.10
CA ASN A 35 2.44 5.15 -4.71
C ASN A 35 3.37 5.70 -3.60
N PRO A 36 4.69 5.45 -3.68
CA PRO A 36 5.64 5.92 -2.67
C PRO A 36 5.73 7.46 -2.60
N ILE A 37 5.32 8.15 -3.66
CA ILE A 37 5.25 9.61 -3.74
C ILE A 37 4.33 10.18 -2.65
N TYR A 38 3.18 9.55 -2.38
CA TYR A 38 2.28 10.03 -1.33
C TYR A 38 2.87 9.82 0.07
N GLN A 39 3.70 8.78 0.27
CA GLN A 39 4.40 8.59 1.55
C GLN A 39 5.43 9.69 1.76
N TRP A 40 6.19 10.06 0.73
CA TRP A 40 7.13 11.17 0.78
C TRP A 40 6.44 12.52 0.96
N ALA A 41 5.33 12.76 0.26
CA ALA A 41 4.53 13.98 0.42
C ALA A 41 4.02 14.14 1.86
N ALA A 42 3.53 13.06 2.48
CA ALA A 42 3.09 13.08 3.88
C ALA A 42 4.24 13.43 4.85
N ILE A 43 5.44 12.87 4.62
CA ILE A 43 6.62 13.17 5.43
C ILE A 43 7.03 14.66 5.28
N LEU A 44 7.09 15.15 4.05
CA LEU A 44 7.47 16.53 3.76
C LEU A 44 6.49 17.53 4.42
N LEU A 45 5.20 17.24 4.34
CA LEU A 45 4.14 18.07 4.93
C LEU A 45 4.19 18.06 6.46
N ALA A 46 4.48 16.90 7.07
CA ALA A 46 4.69 16.80 8.52
C ALA A 46 5.93 17.59 8.99
N ILE A 47 7.04 17.52 8.24
CA ILE A 47 8.26 18.30 8.54
C ILE A 47 7.98 19.80 8.41
N PHE A 48 7.25 20.22 7.38
CA PHE A 48 6.86 21.62 7.19
C PHE A 48 6.03 22.15 8.36
N PHE A 49 5.03 21.39 8.82
CA PHE A 49 4.24 21.73 10.01
C PHE A 49 5.10 21.83 11.28
N LEU A 50 6.03 20.89 11.48
CA LEU A 50 6.96 20.93 12.61
C LEU A 50 7.86 22.17 12.58
N LEU A 51 8.41 22.51 11.40
CA LEU A 51 9.23 23.71 11.22
C LEU A 51 8.44 24.98 11.53
N MET A 52 7.21 25.08 11.03
CA MET A 52 6.32 26.23 11.29
C MET A 52 5.91 26.34 12.76
N PHE A 53 5.88 25.23 13.49
CA PHE A 53 5.54 25.24 14.92
C PHE A 53 6.72 25.64 15.81
N ILE A 54 7.96 25.41 15.35
CA ILE A 54 9.19 25.69 16.10
C ILE A 54 9.72 27.10 15.81
N LEU A 55 9.54 27.60 14.59
CA LEU A 55 9.99 28.92 14.14
C LEU A 55 8.93 29.99 14.42
#